data_AF-A0A928GZJ7-F1
#
_entry.id   AF-A0A928GZJ7-F1
#
_cell.length_a   1.000
_cell.length_b   1.000
_cell.length_c   1.000
_cell.angle_alpha   90.00
_cell.angle_beta   90.00
_cell.angle_gamma   90.00
#
_symmetry.space_group_name_H-M   'P 1'
#
loop_
_entity.id
_entity.type
_entity.pdbx_description
1 polymer ?
#
loop_
_entity_poly.entity_id
_entity_poly.type
_entity_poly.pdbx_seq_one_letter_code
_entity_poly.pdbx_strand_id
1 'polypeptide(L)' 'MENSNSKKWLKPGSRQCLIRRGLVKSMGYTDADLEKPIVGIINTWGETNPGHANFRELADAVKRGVWAAGGF' A
#
# COMPACT_ATOMS: atom_id res chain seq x y z
N MET A 1 9.08 -10.22 9.69
CA MET A 1 8.55 -9.29 10.70
C MET A 1 7.37 -9.94 11.39
N GLU A 2 7.50 -10.25 12.68
CA GLU A 2 6.51 -10.99 13.49
C GLU A 2 5.25 -10.16 13.84
N ASN A 3 5.20 -8.88 13.49
CA ASN A 3 4.10 -7.97 13.83
C ASN A 3 3.43 -7.30 12.60
N SER A 4 3.26 -8.04 11.51
CA SER A 4 2.59 -7.48 10.32
C SER A 4 1.06 -7.54 10.44
N ASN A 5 0.44 -6.39 10.71
CA ASN A 5 -1.02 -6.23 10.68
C ASN A 5 -1.63 -6.50 9.28
N SER A 6 -0.81 -6.61 8.22
CA SER A 6 -1.28 -6.90 6.86
C SER A 6 -2.07 -8.21 6.78
N LYS A 7 -1.61 -9.27 7.45
CA LYS A 7 -2.29 -10.57 7.49
C LYS A 7 -3.64 -10.51 8.21
N LYS A 8 -3.74 -9.65 9.23
CA LYS A 8 -5.01 -9.39 9.93
C LYS A 8 -5.98 -8.59 9.05
N TRP A 9 -5.47 -7.62 8.28
CA TRP A 9 -6.27 -6.83 7.35
C TRP A 9 -6.86 -7.69 6.21
N LEU A 10 -6.10 -8.68 5.73
CA LEU A 10 -6.49 -9.67 4.73
C LEU A 10 -7.08 -10.97 5.31
N LYS A 11 -7.52 -11.00 6.57
CA LYS A 11 -8.00 -12.22 7.23
C LYS A 11 -9.04 -12.97 6.35
N PRO A 12 -8.72 -14.17 5.84
CA PRO A 12 -9.62 -14.94 5.00
C PRO A 12 -10.94 -15.24 5.71
N GLY A 13 -12.02 -15.37 4.93
CA GLY A 13 -13.35 -15.76 5.45
C GLY A 13 -14.23 -14.61 5.94
N SER A 14 -13.78 -13.34 5.90
CA SER A 14 -14.63 -12.18 6.15
C SER A 14 -15.13 -11.55 4.84
N ARG A 15 -16.37 -11.06 4.80
CA ARG A 15 -16.92 -10.29 3.67
C ARG A 15 -16.03 -9.08 3.34
N GLN A 16 -15.50 -8.43 4.37
CA GLN A 16 -14.61 -7.27 4.23
C GLN A 16 -13.31 -7.65 3.51
N CYS A 17 -12.75 -8.83 3.78
CA CYS A 17 -11.56 -9.31 3.06
C CYS A 17 -11.84 -9.53 1.58
N LEU A 18 -12.98 -10.15 1.22
CA LEU A 18 -13.35 -10.36 -0.19
C LEU A 18 -13.44 -9.04 -0.96
N ILE A 19 -14.11 -8.04 -0.37
CA ILE A 19 -14.25 -6.71 -1.00
C ILE A 19 -12.88 -6.03 -1.15
N ARG A 20 -12.05 -6.01 -0.09
CA ARG A 20 -10.71 -5.40 -0.12
C ARG A 20 -9.83 -6.05 -1.19
N ARG A 21 -9.79 -7.39 -1.25
CA ARG A 21 -9.02 -8.13 -2.26
C ARG A 21 -9.52 -7.83 -3.66
N GLY A 22 -10.84 -7.80 -3.87
CA GLY A 22 -11.44 -7.46 -5.16
C GLY A 22 -11.04 -6.06 -5.66
N LEU A 23 -11.13 -5.06 -4.79
CA LEU A 23 -10.76 -3.68 -5.12
C LEU A 23 -9.25 -3.53 -5.39
N VAL A 24 -8.40 -4.22 -4.64
CA VAL A 24 -6.95 -4.18 -4.90
C VAL A 24 -6.62 -4.86 -6.23
N LYS A 25 -7.24 -6.01 -6.51
CA LYS A 25 -7.03 -6.72 -7.78
C LYS A 25 -7.56 -5.97 -9.00
N SER A 26 -8.66 -5.21 -8.86
CA SER A 26 -9.16 -4.40 -9.98
C SER A 26 -8.20 -3.26 -10.37
N MET A 27 -7.24 -2.90 -9.51
CA MET A 27 -6.17 -1.97 -9.84
C MET A 27 -4.99 -2.64 -10.58
N GLY A 28 -5.05 -3.94 -10.86
CA GLY A 28 -4.01 -4.70 -11.58
C GLY A 28 -3.02 -5.44 -10.69
N TYR A 29 -3.23 -5.48 -9.37
CA TYR A 29 -2.37 -6.23 -8.44
C TYR A 29 -2.79 -7.69 -8.30
N THR A 30 -1.84 -8.54 -7.94
CA THR A 30 -2.00 -10.00 -7.89
C THR A 30 -2.13 -10.54 -6.47
N ASP A 31 -2.44 -11.83 -6.33
CA ASP A 31 -2.37 -12.50 -5.03
C ASP A 31 -0.95 -12.49 -4.46
N ALA A 32 0.06 -12.63 -5.31
CA ALA A 32 1.47 -12.58 -4.91
C ALA A 32 1.85 -11.22 -4.31
N ASP A 33 1.24 -10.12 -4.76
CA ASP A 33 1.46 -8.79 -4.17
C ASP A 33 0.82 -8.69 -2.78
N LEU A 34 -0.38 -9.24 -2.61
CA LEU A 34 -1.10 -9.25 -1.34
C LEU A 34 -0.47 -10.16 -0.27
N GLU A 35 0.43 -11.06 -0.66
CA GLU A 35 1.23 -11.89 0.26
C GLU A 35 2.44 -11.16 0.84
N LYS A 36 2.87 -10.05 0.20
CA LYS A 36 4.00 -9.23 0.65
C LYS A 36 3.63 -8.38 1.89
N PRO A 37 4.62 -7.89 2.65
CA PRO A 37 4.38 -6.89 3.68
C PRO A 37 3.78 -5.61 3.07
N ILE A 38 2.60 -5.20 3.56
CA ILE A 38 1.87 -4.04 3.05
C ILE A 38 2.33 -2.78 3.79
N VAL A 39 2.77 -1.75 3.04
CA VAL A 39 3.29 -0.48 3.56
C VAL A 39 2.37 0.66 3.14
N GLY A 40 1.69 1.28 4.11
CA GLY A 40 0.92 2.49 3.86
C GLY A 40 1.81 3.73 3.78
N ILE A 41 1.92 4.35 2.61
CA ILE A 41 2.62 5.63 2.44
C ILE A 41 1.64 6.77 2.70
N ILE A 42 1.72 7.38 3.88
CA ILE A 42 0.91 8.54 4.25
C ILE A 42 1.55 9.77 3.63
N ASN A 43 0.86 10.40 2.68
CA ASN A 43 1.33 11.58 1.97
C ASN A 43 0.44 12.79 2.26
N THR A 44 1.03 13.86 2.79
CA THR A 44 0.36 15.13 3.11
C THR A 44 0.54 16.19 2.01
N TRP A 45 0.84 15.75 0.78
CA TRP A 45 0.87 16.62 -0.41
C TRP A 45 -0.41 17.45 -0.51
N GLY A 46 -0.23 18.73 -0.85
CA GLY A 46 -1.32 19.65 -1.11
C GLY A 46 -0.78 20.95 -1.72
N GLU A 47 -1.64 21.66 -2.45
CA GLU A 47 -1.27 22.90 -3.15
C GLU A 47 -1.30 24.14 -2.23
N THR A 48 -1.80 23.99 -1.01
CA THR A 48 -1.91 25.07 -0.02
C THR A 48 -0.60 25.40 0.69
N ASN A 49 0.35 24.46 0.72
CA ASN A 49 1.67 24.63 1.33
C ASN A 49 2.77 24.38 0.30
N PRO A 50 3.54 25.41 -0.12
CA PRO A 50 4.60 25.23 -1.11
C PRO A 50 5.70 24.27 -0.64
N GLY A 51 5.90 24.11 0.68
CA GLY A 51 6.85 23.15 1.23
C GLY A 51 6.47 21.68 1.01
N HIS A 52 5.22 21.38 0.62
CA HIS A 52 4.76 20.03 0.31
C HIS A 52 4.64 19.78 -1.20
N ALA A 53 5.03 20.74 -2.05
CA ALA A 53 4.81 20.68 -3.49
C ALA A 53 5.41 19.41 -4.12
N ASN A 54 6.59 18.99 -3.65
CA ASN A 54 7.34 17.85 -4.17
C ASN A 54 7.02 16.50 -3.49
N PHE A 55 6.02 16.46 -2.60
CA PHE A 55 5.75 15.23 -1.83
C PHE A 55 5.15 14.12 -2.69
N ARG A 56 4.58 14.44 -3.86
CA ARG A 56 4.08 13.42 -4.79
C ARG A 56 5.25 12.62 -5.37
N GLU A 57 6.28 13.29 -5.87
CA GLU A 57 7.49 12.68 -6.41
C GLU A 57 8.25 11.89 -5.33
N LEU A 58 8.28 12.42 -4.10
CA LEU A 58 8.87 11.72 -2.95
C LEU A 58 8.10 10.42 -2.64
N ALA A 59 6.77 10.47 -2.59
CA ALA A 59 5.96 9.27 -2.34
C ALA A 59 6.13 8.22 -3.45
N ASP A 60 6.27 8.63 -4.71
CA ASP A 60 6.56 7.71 -5.81
C ASP A 60 7.95 7.07 -5.69
N ALA A 61 8.96 7.82 -5.24
CA ALA A 61 10.29 7.28 -4.96
C ALA A 61 10.27 6.27 -3.80
N VAL A 62 9.56 6.60 -2.72
CA VAL A 62 9.36 5.69 -1.59
C VAL A 62 8.63 4.42 -2.05
N LYS A 63 7.55 4.55 -2.84
CA LYS A 63 6.82 3.42 -3.42
C LYS A 63 7.79 2.50 -4.17
N ARG A 64 8.60 3.02 -5.09
CA ARG A 64 9.61 2.21 -5.81
C ARG A 64 10.57 1.49 -4.87
N GLY A 65 11.01 2.14 -3.79
CA GLY A 65 11.85 1.53 -2.75
C GLY A 65 11.17 0.37 -2.02
N VAL A 66 9.89 0.52 -1.66
CA VAL A 66 9.09 -0.54 -1.04
C VAL A 66 9.01 -1.76 -1.96
N TRP A 67 8.71 -1.56 -3.25
CA TRP A 67 8.67 -2.64 -4.24
C TRP A 67 10.02 -3.33 -4.42
N ALA A 68 11.10 -2.56 -4.51
CA ALA A 68 12.46 -3.09 -4.64
C ALA A 68 12.88 -3.94 -3.42
N ALA A 69 12.39 -3.59 -2.23
CA ALA A 69 12.62 -4.35 -1.00
C ALA A 69 11.68 -5.55 -0.80
N GLY A 70 10.80 -5.83 -1.77
CA GLY A 70 9.85 -6.96 -1.70
C GLY A 70 8.57 -6.68 -0.90
N GLY A 71 8.24 -5.41 -0.67
CA GLY A 71 6.97 -4.98 -0.07
C GLY A 71 5.86 -4.72 -1.10
N PHE A 72 4.67 -4.40 -0.59
CA PHE A 72 3.49 -3.93 -1.33
C PHE A 72 3.06 -2.54 -0.86
#